data_AF-D8Q5Z5-F1
#
_entry.id   AF-D8Q5Z5-F1
#
_cell.length_a   1.000
_cell.length_b   1.000
_cell.length_c   1.000
_cell.angle_alpha   90.00
_cell.angle_beta   90.00
_cell.angle_gamma   90.00
#
_symmetry.space_group_name_H-M   'P 1'
#
loop_
_entity.id
_entity.type
_entity.pdbx_description
1 polymer ?
#
loop_
_entity_poly.entity_id
_entity_poly.type
_entity_poly.pdbx_seq_one_letter_code
_entity_poly.pdbx_strand_id
1 'polypeptide(L)'
;FVTVSVLPNRHQTPVAKRTLNPTYAPKDATFDFPIYLSLADRLGALELVIWDKDMLKKDYIGEVALPLDDWFANDRAFGFNEPANVPFTVNLVSTRTNTRASGSVELKLGFVSPPQTTNLLEFPEVYEELVRRARRSLVSAPP
;
A
#
# COMPACT_ATOMS: atom_id res chain seq x y z
N PHE A 1 -14.47 -3.96 5.75
CA PHE A 1 -13.90 -2.79 5.04
C PHE A 1 -12.39 -2.83 5.20
N VAL A 2 -11.66 -2.11 4.36
CA VAL A 2 -10.20 -2.11 4.37
C VAL A 2 -9.70 -0.70 4.69
N THR A 3 -8.73 -0.59 5.58
CA THR A 3 -8.03 0.67 5.84
C THR A 3 -6.66 0.59 5.19
N VAL A 4 -6.28 1.61 4.42
CA VAL A 4 -5.03 1.67 3.66
C VAL A 4 -4.21 2.84 4.18
N SER A 5 -2.93 2.63 4.50
CA SER A 5 -2.03 3.67 4.99
C SER A 5 -0.64 3.61 4.38
N VAL A 6 -0.06 4.80 4.17
CA VAL A 6 1.34 5.04 3.84
C VAL A 6 1.74 6.32 4.58
N LEU A 7 2.83 6.30 5.35
CA LEU A 7 3.22 7.43 6.22
C LEU A 7 2.05 7.83 7.18
N PRO A 8 1.76 9.11 7.54
CA PRO A 8 0.62 9.41 8.41
C PRO A 8 -0.72 9.39 7.64
N ASN A 9 -0.71 9.22 6.31
CA ASN A 9 -1.91 9.29 5.50
C ASN A 9 -2.66 7.96 5.59
N ARG A 10 -3.94 8.04 5.92
CA ARG A 10 -4.81 6.88 6.11
C ARG A 10 -6.14 7.09 5.42
N HIS A 11 -6.51 6.14 4.60
CA HIS A 11 -7.79 6.06 3.93
C HIS A 11 -8.54 4.78 4.33
N GLN A 12 -9.83 4.73 4.01
CA GLN A 12 -10.62 3.53 4.21
C GLN A 12 -11.63 3.37 3.08
N THR A 13 -11.90 2.13 2.70
CA THR A 13 -12.99 1.80 1.77
C THR A 13 -14.34 1.85 2.47
N PRO A 14 -15.45 1.91 1.70
CA PRO A 14 -16.78 1.68 2.24
C PRO A 14 -16.92 0.30 2.88
N VAL A 15 -17.94 0.13 3.71
CA VAL A 15 -18.26 -1.17 4.30
C VAL A 15 -18.99 -2.03 3.27
N ALA A 16 -18.31 -3.07 2.77
CA ALA A 16 -18.96 -4.13 2.03
C ALA A 16 -19.86 -4.94 2.96
N LYS A 17 -21.14 -5.10 2.59
CA LYS A 17 -22.14 -5.77 3.43
C LYS A 17 -22.34 -7.21 2.97
N ARG A 18 -22.38 -8.14 3.93
CA ARG A 18 -22.80 -9.55 3.72
C ARG A 18 -21.99 -10.28 2.62
N THR A 19 -20.68 -10.06 2.58
CA THR A 19 -19.79 -10.75 1.65
C THR A 19 -18.44 -11.06 2.29
N LEU A 20 -17.90 -12.25 1.99
CA LEU A 20 -16.54 -12.66 2.35
C LEU A 20 -15.52 -12.34 1.24
N ASN A 21 -15.99 -12.01 0.03
CA ASN A 21 -15.16 -11.62 -1.10
C ASN A 21 -15.61 -10.24 -1.60
N PRO A 22 -15.26 -9.16 -0.88
CA PRO A 22 -15.70 -7.82 -1.22
C PRO A 22 -14.96 -7.28 -2.46
N THR A 23 -15.71 -6.81 -3.45
CA THR A 23 -15.19 -6.03 -4.57
C THR A 23 -15.56 -4.57 -4.36
N TYR A 24 -14.58 -3.67 -4.46
CA TYR A 24 -14.81 -2.23 -4.31
C TYR A 24 -14.73 -1.53 -5.67
N ALA A 25 -15.59 -0.54 -5.89
CA ALA A 25 -15.52 0.28 -7.10
C ALA A 25 -14.26 1.17 -7.06
N PRO A 26 -13.58 1.42 -8.20
CA PRO A 26 -12.36 2.23 -8.23
C PRO A 26 -12.53 3.62 -7.60
N LYS A 27 -13.69 4.26 -7.80
CA LYS A 27 -13.99 5.58 -7.21
C LYS A 27 -13.93 5.60 -5.66
N ASP A 28 -14.12 4.46 -5.01
CA ASP A 28 -14.22 4.33 -3.55
C ASP A 28 -13.02 3.57 -2.95
N ALA A 29 -12.10 3.08 -3.79
CA ALA A 29 -10.97 2.24 -3.39
C ALA A 29 -9.65 2.54 -4.10
N THR A 30 -9.60 3.62 -4.89
CA THR A 30 -8.36 4.23 -5.38
C THR A 30 -8.00 5.40 -4.48
N PHE A 31 -6.80 5.39 -3.92
CA PHE A 31 -6.31 6.41 -3.00
C PHE A 31 -4.95 6.91 -3.47
N ASP A 32 -4.79 8.23 -3.55
CA ASP A 32 -3.53 8.86 -3.87
C ASP A 32 -2.77 9.22 -2.59
N PHE A 33 -1.52 8.79 -2.51
CA PHE A 33 -0.62 9.13 -1.41
C PHE A 33 0.47 10.07 -1.93
N PRO A 34 0.60 11.29 -1.38
CA PRO A 34 1.70 12.16 -1.75
C PRO A 34 3.02 11.58 -1.21
N ILE A 35 3.96 11.32 -2.10
CA ILE A 35 5.29 10.80 -1.76
C ILE A 35 6.33 11.88 -2.03
N TYR A 36 7.13 12.20 -1.02
CA TYR A 36 8.22 13.15 -1.11
C TYR A 36 9.54 12.43 -0.93
N LEU A 37 10.51 12.64 -1.84
CA LEU A 37 11.86 12.06 -1.74
C LEU A 37 12.59 12.45 -0.43
N SER A 38 12.20 13.56 0.18
CA SER A 38 12.73 14.01 1.49
C SER A 38 12.24 13.17 2.67
N LEU A 39 11.13 12.41 2.50
CA LEU A 39 10.53 11.55 3.52
C LEU A 39 10.72 10.06 3.21
N ALA A 40 11.56 9.74 2.22
CA ALA A 40 11.82 8.37 1.78
C ALA A 40 12.36 7.48 2.91
N ASP A 41 13.13 8.06 3.83
CA ASP A 41 13.65 7.42 5.05
C ASP A 41 12.56 6.93 6.00
N ARG A 42 11.34 7.46 5.89
CA ARG A 42 10.20 7.14 6.75
C ARG A 42 9.09 6.38 6.03
N LEU A 43 9.20 6.17 4.72
CA LEU A 43 8.12 5.64 3.87
C LEU A 43 7.65 4.25 4.31
N GLY A 44 8.58 3.41 4.78
CA GLY A 44 8.27 2.11 5.39
C GLY A 44 7.57 1.15 4.44
N ALA A 45 6.28 0.92 4.67
CA ALA A 45 5.44 -0.01 3.92
C ALA A 45 4.09 0.60 3.55
N LEU A 46 3.48 0.07 2.50
CA LEU A 46 2.05 0.21 2.23
C LEU A 46 1.31 -0.79 3.12
N GLU A 47 0.49 -0.27 4.03
CA GLU A 47 -0.24 -1.07 5.01
C GLU A 47 -1.72 -1.16 4.65
N LEU A 48 -2.26 -2.38 4.64
CA LEU A 48 -3.69 -2.62 4.52
C LEU A 48 -4.14 -3.40 5.76
N VAL A 49 -5.14 -2.90 6.48
CA VAL A 49 -5.76 -3.62 7.60
C VAL A 49 -7.21 -3.90 7.28
N ILE A 50 -7.59 -5.17 7.38
CA ILE A 50 -8.91 -5.66 7.04
C ILE A 50 -9.71 -5.77 8.33
N TRP A 51 -10.87 -5.14 8.33
CA TRP A 51 -11.81 -5.11 9.44
C TRP A 51 -13.14 -5.70 9.04
N ASP A 52 -13.66 -6.60 9.85
CA ASP A 52 -15.08 -6.90 9.87
C ASP A 52 -15.80 -5.80 10.66
N LYS A 53 -16.94 -5.33 10.17
CA LYS A 53 -17.72 -4.29 10.86
C LYS A 53 -19.13 -4.78 11.13
N ASP A 54 -19.37 -5.04 12.42
CA ASP A 54 -20.69 -5.22 12.99
C ASP A 54 -21.29 -3.88 13.42
N MET A 55 -22.57 -3.90 13.82
CA MET A 55 -23.30 -2.68 14.22
C MET A 55 -22.61 -1.90 15.34
N LEU A 56 -21.91 -2.56 16.26
CA LEU A 56 -21.33 -1.94 17.47
C LEU A 56 -19.82 -2.15 17.64
N LYS A 57 -19.20 -3.02 16.83
CA LYS A 57 -17.78 -3.34 16.96
C LYS A 57 -17.12 -3.53 15.60
N LYS A 58 -15.79 -3.43 15.60
CA LYS A 58 -14.95 -3.77 14.46
C LYS A 58 -14.01 -4.87 14.90
N ASP A 59 -14.09 -6.01 14.22
CA ASP A 59 -13.21 -7.14 14.46
C ASP A 59 -12.07 -7.11 13.44
N TYR A 60 -10.86 -7.30 13.92
CA TYR A 60 -9.67 -7.38 13.07
C TYR A 60 -9.63 -8.75 12.41
N ILE A 61 -9.46 -8.79 11.08
CA ILE A 61 -9.34 -10.04 10.31
C ILE A 61 -7.88 -10.38 10.03
N GLY A 62 -7.10 -9.37 9.62
CA GLY A 62 -5.73 -9.54 9.17
C GLY A 62 -5.21 -8.26 8.53
N GLU A 63 -3.96 -8.31 8.10
CA GLU A 63 -3.30 -7.17 7.46
C GLU A 63 -2.33 -7.62 6.37
N VAL A 64 -1.94 -6.65 5.56
CA VAL A 64 -0.83 -6.75 4.61
C VAL A 64 0.08 -5.57 4.90
N ALA A 65 1.37 -5.84 5.02
CA ALA A 65 2.41 -4.83 4.94
C ALA A 65 3.23 -5.13 3.69
N LEU A 66 3.21 -4.22 2.72
CA LEU A 66 4.00 -4.31 1.51
C LEU A 66 5.17 -3.31 1.62
N PRO A 67 6.38 -3.76 2.01
CA PRO A 67 7.56 -2.92 2.13
C PRO A 67 7.86 -2.18 0.83
N LEU A 68 8.46 -1.00 0.92
CA LEU A 68 8.85 -0.22 -0.26
C LEU A 68 9.62 -1.06 -1.29
N ASP A 69 10.57 -1.90 -0.86
CA ASP A 69 11.37 -2.76 -1.73
C ASP A 69 10.54 -3.77 -2.55
N ASP A 70 9.32 -4.07 -2.10
CA ASP A 70 8.42 -5.05 -2.72
C ASP A 70 7.32 -4.40 -3.57
N TRP A 71 7.25 -3.06 -3.65
CA TRP A 71 6.21 -2.36 -4.41
C TRP A 71 6.21 -2.79 -5.88
N PHE A 72 7.40 -2.77 -6.51
CA PHE A 72 7.57 -3.12 -7.92
C PHE A 72 8.33 -4.44 -8.14
N ALA A 73 8.32 -5.34 -7.14
CA ALA A 73 8.87 -6.68 -7.28
C ALA A 73 8.21 -7.48 -8.42
N ASN A 74 8.91 -8.47 -8.97
CA ASN A 74 8.45 -9.31 -10.09
C ASN A 74 8.10 -8.51 -11.36
N ASP A 75 8.94 -7.55 -11.72
CA ASP A 75 8.84 -6.74 -12.94
C ASP A 75 7.50 -5.99 -13.09
N ARG A 76 6.88 -5.61 -11.97
CA ARG A 76 5.65 -4.81 -11.98
C ARG A 76 5.93 -3.42 -12.55
N ALA A 77 5.02 -2.97 -13.41
CA ALA A 77 5.07 -1.64 -14.01
C ALA A 77 5.01 -0.53 -12.96
N PHE A 78 5.78 0.54 -13.19
CA PHE A 78 5.95 1.62 -12.22
C PHE A 78 4.78 2.59 -12.20
N GLY A 79 4.26 2.99 -13.38
CA GLY A 79 3.15 3.91 -13.50
C GLY A 79 1.79 3.25 -13.25
N PHE A 80 0.90 3.93 -12.53
CA PHE A 80 -0.45 3.44 -12.24
C PHE A 80 -1.28 3.20 -13.50
N ASN A 81 -1.13 4.05 -14.51
CA ASN A 81 -1.89 4.01 -15.76
C ASN A 81 -1.19 3.21 -16.87
N GLU A 82 -0.04 2.59 -16.59
CA GLU A 82 0.64 1.77 -17.59
C GLU A 82 -0.18 0.51 -17.92
N PRO A 83 -0.28 0.11 -19.21
CA PRO A 83 -1.01 -1.10 -19.59
C PRO A 83 -0.47 -2.39 -18.96
N ALA A 84 0.82 -2.42 -18.68
CA ALA A 84 1.49 -3.54 -18.01
C ALA A 84 1.21 -3.58 -16.48
N ASN A 85 0.63 -2.52 -15.90
CA ASN A 85 0.31 -2.48 -14.49
C ASN A 85 -1.02 -3.19 -14.22
N VAL A 86 -0.92 -4.48 -13.90
CA VAL A 86 -2.03 -5.37 -13.59
C VAL A 86 -2.16 -5.59 -12.06
N PRO A 87 -3.38 -5.81 -11.54
CA PRO A 87 -3.57 -6.17 -10.13
C PRO A 87 -2.80 -7.43 -9.74
N PHE A 88 -2.37 -7.50 -8.49
CA PHE A 88 -1.70 -8.65 -7.92
C PHE A 88 -2.24 -8.98 -6.52
N THR A 89 -2.04 -10.22 -6.11
CA THR A 89 -2.59 -10.77 -4.87
C THR A 89 -1.54 -10.85 -3.78
N VAL A 90 -1.91 -10.43 -2.57
CA VAL A 90 -1.10 -10.57 -1.36
C VAL A 90 -1.90 -11.28 -0.28
N ASN A 91 -1.29 -12.26 0.36
CA ASN A 91 -1.92 -13.02 1.44
C ASN A 91 -2.01 -12.18 2.71
N LEU A 92 -3.11 -12.33 3.44
CA LEU A 92 -3.26 -11.70 4.75
C LEU A 92 -2.35 -12.39 5.76
N VAL A 93 -1.68 -11.57 6.57
CA VAL A 93 -0.94 -12.00 7.75
C VAL A 93 -1.60 -11.45 9.01
N SER A 94 -1.15 -11.90 10.18
CA SER A 94 -1.55 -11.29 11.44
C SER A 94 -0.36 -11.09 12.36
N THR A 95 -0.22 -9.87 12.88
CA THR A 95 0.66 -9.57 14.01
C THR A 95 0.01 -9.86 15.37
N ARG A 96 -1.29 -10.24 15.42
CA ARG A 96 -2.01 -10.52 16.66
C ARG A 96 -1.90 -12.00 17.04
N THR A 97 -1.34 -12.26 18.22
CA THR A 97 -1.03 -13.62 18.73
C THR A 97 -2.20 -14.61 18.74
N ASN A 98 -3.45 -14.13 18.82
CA ASN A 98 -4.65 -14.99 18.85
C ASN A 98 -5.51 -14.91 17.58
N THR A 99 -5.04 -14.27 16.52
CA THR A 99 -5.78 -14.18 15.26
C THR A 99 -5.08 -15.00 14.17
N ARG A 100 -5.75 -16.06 13.70
CA ARG A 100 -5.34 -16.75 12.47
C ARG A 100 -5.89 -15.99 11.27
N ALA A 101 -5.12 -15.05 10.73
CA ALA A 101 -5.48 -14.42 9.46
C ALA A 101 -5.51 -15.47 8.34
N SER A 102 -6.54 -15.40 7.50
CA SER A 102 -6.69 -16.24 6.32
C SER A 102 -7.35 -15.44 5.21
N GLY A 103 -7.02 -15.77 3.96
CA GLY A 103 -7.49 -15.05 2.78
C GLY A 103 -6.42 -14.15 2.20
N SER A 104 -6.82 -13.35 1.22
CA SER A 104 -5.92 -12.51 0.45
C SER A 104 -6.63 -11.22 0.03
N VAL A 105 -5.84 -10.23 -0.34
CA VAL A 105 -6.29 -9.01 -0.99
C VAL A 105 -5.67 -8.92 -2.37
N GLU A 106 -6.48 -8.56 -3.36
CA GLU A 106 -6.00 -8.18 -4.69
C GLU A 106 -5.92 -6.66 -4.75
N LEU A 107 -4.77 -6.12 -5.14
CA LEU A 107 -4.55 -4.68 -5.23
C LEU A 107 -3.68 -4.33 -6.44
N LYS A 108 -3.79 -3.07 -6.87
CA LYS A 108 -2.96 -2.47 -7.91
C LYS A 108 -2.30 -1.23 -7.33
N LEU A 109 -1.01 -1.04 -7.57
CA LEU A 109 -0.25 0.12 -7.09
C LEU A 109 0.60 0.68 -8.24
N GLY A 110 0.90 1.97 -8.20
CA GLY A 110 1.80 2.61 -9.16
C GLY A 110 1.91 4.10 -8.91
N PHE A 111 2.93 4.71 -9.49
CA PHE A 111 3.12 6.14 -9.45
C PHE A 111 2.21 6.88 -10.41
N VAL A 112 1.88 8.11 -10.02
CA VAL A 112 1.18 9.09 -10.84
C VAL A 112 1.96 10.39 -10.77
N SER A 113 2.13 11.04 -11.92
CA SER A 113 2.76 12.36 -11.96
C SER A 113 1.83 13.37 -11.29
N PRO A 114 2.34 14.23 -10.38
CA PRO A 114 1.51 15.26 -9.80
C PRO A 114 1.00 16.20 -10.89
N PRO A 115 -0.22 16.74 -10.75
CA PRO A 115 -0.74 17.71 -11.71
C PRO A 115 0.15 18.96 -11.72
N GLN A 116 0.42 19.49 -12.91
CA GLN A 116 1.16 20.75 -13.12
C GLN A 116 2.64 20.74 -12.70
N THR A 117 3.25 19.58 -12.47
CA THR A 117 4.69 19.46 -12.23
C THR A 117 5.37 18.74 -13.39
N THR A 118 6.47 19.31 -13.88
CA THR A 118 7.41 18.58 -14.75
C THR A 118 8.24 17.67 -13.86
N ASN A 119 7.97 16.36 -13.91
CA ASN A 119 8.82 15.39 -13.22
C ASN A 119 10.17 15.33 -13.94
N LEU A 120 11.25 15.61 -13.22
CA LEU A 120 12.61 15.58 -13.78
C LEU A 120 13.17 14.16 -13.86
N LEU A 121 12.57 13.23 -13.11
CA LEU A 121 12.96 11.83 -13.03
C LEU A 121 11.82 10.97 -13.59
N GLU A 122 12.19 9.93 -14.31
CA GLU A 122 11.26 8.88 -14.72
C GLU A 122 10.90 7.99 -13.52
N PHE A 123 9.76 7.31 -13.56
CA PHE A 123 9.30 6.51 -12.42
C PHE A 123 10.29 5.44 -11.91
N PRO A 124 11.07 4.73 -12.77
CA PRO A 124 12.11 3.82 -12.30
C PRO A 124 13.18 4.54 -11.46
N GLU A 125 13.62 5.72 -11.89
CA GLU A 125 14.63 6.52 -11.20
C GLU A 125 14.09 7.05 -9.85
N VAL A 126 12.80 7.44 -9.83
CA VAL A 126 12.11 7.82 -8.59
C VAL A 126 12.10 6.65 -7.61
N TYR A 127 11.79 5.43 -8.07
CA TYR A 127 11.77 4.25 -7.21
C TYR A 127 13.16 3.91 -6.66
N GLU A 128 14.18 3.90 -7.51
CA GLU A 128 15.56 3.66 -7.09
C GLU A 128 16.00 4.66 -6.03
N GLU A 129 15.67 5.93 -6.21
CA GLU A 129 16.02 6.98 -5.26
C GLU A 129 15.29 6.83 -3.92
N LEU A 130 14.01 6.46 -3.95
CA LEU A 130 13.21 6.15 -2.76
C LEU A 130 13.85 4.99 -1.98
N VAL A 131 14.11 3.86 -2.64
CA VAL A 131 14.73 2.67 -2.03
C VAL A 131 16.12 3.00 -1.47
N ARG A 132 16.95 3.72 -2.24
CA ARG A 132 18.30 4.12 -1.83
C ARG A 132 18.29 4.95 -0.55
N ARG A 133 17.37 5.92 -0.44
CA ARG A 133 17.25 6.78 0.75
C ARG A 133 16.68 6.03 1.95
N ALA A 134 15.67 5.19 1.74
CA ALA A 134 15.10 4.34 2.78
C ALA A 134 16.17 3.46 3.44
N ARG A 135 17.02 2.80 2.64
CA ARG A 135 18.09 1.93 3.13
C ARG A 135 19.22 2.69 3.84
N ARG A 136 19.61 3.87 3.36
CA ARG A 136 20.66 4.69 4.00
C ARG A 136 20.29 5.09 5.44
N SER A 137 19.00 5.32 5.70
CA SER A 137 18.50 5.62 7.05
C SER A 137 18.73 4.46 8.02
N LEU A 138 18.43 3.23 7.60
CA LEU A 138 18.54 2.02 8.44
C LEU A 138 19.97 1.70 8.88
N VAL A 139 20.98 2.07 8.08
CA VAL A 139 22.41 1.82 8.38
C VAL A 139 22.98 2.83 9.39
N SER A 140 22.25 3.93 9.67
CA SER A 140 22.75 5.01 10.52
C SER A 140 22.34 4.93 12.00
N ALA A 141 21.56 3.90 12.39
CA ALA A 141 21.21 3.66 13.79
C ALA A 141 22.40 3.01 14.54
N PRO A 142 22.92 3.60 15.64
CA PRO A 142 23.96 2.98 16.45
C PRO A 142 23.40 1.76 17.21
N PRO A 143 24.23 0.74 17.51
CA PRO A 143 23.85 -0.42 18.32
C PRO A 143 23.53 -0.10 19.78
#